data_AF-A0A124IG69-F1
#
_entry.id   AF-A0A124IG69-F1
#
_cell.length_a   1.000
_cell.length_b   1.000
_cell.length_c   1.000
_cell.angle_alpha   90.00
_cell.angle_beta   90.00
_cell.angle_gamma   90.00
#
_symmetry.space_group_name_H-M   'P 1'
#
loop_
_entity.id
_entity.type
_entity.pdbx_description
1 polymer ?
#
loop_
_entity_poly.entity_id
_entity_poly.type
_entity_poly.pdbx_seq_one_letter_code
_entity_poly.pdbx_strand_id
1 'polypeptide(L)'
;MIMSNILRISALAICLAVPGIAHAGTATYTTKGGPEKTVGTDQYQGSYQDGTSVVTFSDGSRVSENWTCIGVSQPPNAKVFDFHFACNSSSDAGSYSMIFGCNNIPGGNGMQGCVGGLNGKTGRYAGKSGATTWSGTGGTGTGTMQWTD
;
A
#
# COMPACT_ATOMS: atom_id res chain seq x y z
N MET A 1 -59.32 25.75 42.40
CA MET A 1 -58.09 26.56 42.52
C MET A 1 -56.90 25.62 42.56
N ILE A 2 -55.81 25.98 41.85
CA ILE A 2 -54.45 25.39 41.81
C ILE A 2 -54.15 24.42 40.63
N MET A 3 -53.51 25.01 39.59
CA MET A 3 -52.45 24.55 38.64
C MET A 3 -52.58 23.18 37.94
N SER A 4 -52.72 23.05 36.60
CA SER A 4 -51.82 23.41 35.46
C SER A 4 -50.47 22.68 35.45
N ASN A 5 -50.22 21.86 34.39
CA ASN A 5 -48.93 21.49 33.75
C ASN A 5 -49.20 20.32 32.77
N ILE A 6 -49.48 20.51 31.48
CA ILE A 6 -48.56 20.85 30.38
C ILE A 6 -47.30 19.94 30.33
N LEU A 7 -47.10 19.28 29.17
CA LEU A 7 -45.81 18.81 28.59
C LEU A 7 -45.23 17.48 29.19
N ARG A 8 -44.67 16.49 28.46
CA ARG A 8 -44.17 16.33 27.07
C ARG A 8 -44.19 14.83 26.70
N ILE A 9 -44.49 14.58 25.43
CA ILE A 9 -44.07 13.38 24.70
C ILE A 9 -42.53 13.43 24.61
N SER A 10 -41.84 12.55 25.30
CA SER A 10 -40.39 12.37 25.16
C SER A 10 -40.14 11.12 24.35
N ALA A 11 -40.17 11.26 23.03
CA ALA A 11 -39.58 10.29 22.12
C ALA A 11 -38.09 10.22 22.44
N LEU A 12 -37.67 9.08 23.00
CA LEU A 12 -36.26 8.78 23.24
C LEU A 12 -35.61 8.52 21.88
N ALA A 13 -35.08 9.57 21.25
CA ALA A 13 -34.22 9.45 20.09
C ALA A 13 -32.92 8.78 20.55
N ILE A 14 -32.83 7.47 20.37
CA ILE A 14 -31.56 6.75 20.46
C ILE A 14 -30.73 7.22 19.28
N CYS A 15 -29.89 8.24 19.51
CA CYS A 15 -28.75 8.52 18.67
C CYS A 15 -27.85 7.28 18.74
N LEU A 16 -28.04 6.35 17.80
CA LEU A 16 -27.04 5.36 17.42
C LEU A 16 -25.85 6.14 16.84
N ALA A 17 -25.07 6.78 17.70
CA ALA A 17 -23.70 7.11 17.41
C ALA A 17 -23.00 5.77 17.25
N VAL A 18 -23.01 5.22 16.04
CA VAL A 18 -22.10 4.15 15.65
C VAL A 18 -20.72 4.79 15.84
N PRO A 19 -19.92 4.37 16.84
CA PRO A 19 -18.53 4.80 16.85
C PRO A 19 -17.96 4.34 15.51
N GLY A 20 -17.58 5.29 14.67
CA GLY A 20 -16.92 5.00 13.41
C GLY A 20 -15.67 4.20 13.75
N ILE A 21 -15.76 2.88 13.56
CA ILE A 21 -14.61 1.99 13.64
C ILE A 21 -13.72 2.49 12.51
N ALA A 22 -12.58 3.09 12.85
CA ALA A 22 -11.56 3.42 11.87
C ALA A 22 -11.15 2.10 11.19
N HIS A 23 -11.74 1.81 10.04
CA HIS A 23 -11.47 0.59 9.31
C HIS A 23 -10.16 0.81 8.57
N ALA A 24 -9.09 0.19 9.07
CA ALA A 24 -7.88 0.02 8.28
C ALA A 24 -8.26 -0.56 6.91
N GLY A 25 -7.98 0.18 5.84
CA GLY A 25 -8.38 -0.18 4.49
C GLY A 25 -7.48 -1.29 3.96
N THR A 26 -8.00 -2.49 3.77
CA THR A 26 -7.23 -3.61 3.23
C THR A 26 -7.39 -3.71 1.72
N ALA A 27 -6.30 -4.02 1.00
CA ALA A 27 -6.36 -4.32 -0.42
C ALA A 27 -5.37 -5.43 -0.78
N THR A 28 -5.64 -6.11 -1.89
CA THR A 28 -4.67 -6.97 -2.58
C THR A 28 -4.30 -6.34 -3.90
N TYR A 29 -3.14 -6.69 -4.45
CA TYR A 29 -2.75 -6.19 -5.76
C TYR A 29 -1.94 -7.20 -6.54
N THR A 30 -2.00 -7.10 -7.86
CA THR A 30 -1.15 -7.85 -8.79
C THR A 30 -0.33 -6.87 -9.62
N THR A 31 0.96 -7.11 -9.79
CA THR A 31 1.86 -6.26 -10.58
C THR A 31 2.29 -6.94 -11.87
N LYS A 32 2.55 -6.14 -12.90
CA LYS A 32 3.26 -6.54 -14.11
C LYS A 32 4.41 -5.56 -14.33
N GLY A 33 5.64 -6.07 -14.21
CA GLY A 33 6.86 -5.29 -14.45
C GLY A 33 7.16 -5.15 -15.95
N GLY A 34 7.61 -3.97 -16.34
CA GLY A 34 8.24 -3.73 -17.65
C GLY A 34 9.72 -4.13 -17.65
N PRO A 35 10.49 -3.72 -18.67
CA PRO A 35 11.93 -3.93 -18.70
C PRO A 35 12.62 -3.22 -17.54
N GLU A 36 13.51 -3.91 -16.84
CA GLU A 36 14.39 -3.30 -15.84
C GLU A 36 15.57 -2.61 -16.53
N LYS A 37 15.96 -1.44 -16.02
CA LYS A 37 17.14 -0.68 -16.46
C LYS A 37 18.11 -0.57 -15.30
N THR A 38 19.39 -0.83 -15.57
CA THR A 38 20.46 -0.49 -14.62
C THR A 38 20.65 1.02 -14.60
N VAL A 39 20.78 1.58 -13.39
CA VAL A 39 21.08 3.00 -13.17
C VAL A 39 22.29 3.14 -12.26
N GLY A 40 22.99 4.27 -12.34
CA GLY A 40 24.19 4.54 -11.54
C GLY A 40 25.50 4.31 -12.32
N THR A 41 26.57 4.01 -11.59
CA THR A 41 27.93 3.79 -12.12
C THR A 41 28.44 2.42 -11.73
N ASP A 42 29.54 1.94 -12.32
CA ASP A 42 30.10 0.62 -12.01
C ASP A 42 30.31 0.36 -10.52
N GLN A 43 30.63 1.41 -9.76
CA GLN A 43 30.84 1.34 -8.30
C GLN A 43 29.54 1.37 -7.49
N TYR A 44 28.50 2.06 -7.96
CA TYR A 44 27.20 2.19 -7.29
C TYR A 44 26.09 2.02 -8.31
N GLN A 45 25.55 0.79 -8.39
CA GLN A 45 24.49 0.43 -9.31
C GLN A 45 23.17 0.21 -8.58
N GLY A 46 22.09 0.58 -9.24
CA GLY A 46 20.74 0.27 -8.85
C GLY A 46 19.93 -0.17 -10.07
N SER A 47 18.65 -0.41 -9.83
CA SER A 47 17.68 -0.67 -10.87
C SER A 47 16.63 0.44 -10.92
N TYR A 48 16.06 0.61 -12.11
CA TYR A 48 14.88 1.41 -12.38
C TYR A 48 13.92 0.55 -13.19
N GLN A 49 12.66 0.49 -12.78
CA GLN A 49 11.63 -0.28 -13.48
C GLN A 49 10.30 0.46 -13.41
N ASP A 50 9.60 0.50 -14.54
CA ASP A 50 8.21 0.92 -14.63
C ASP A 50 7.31 -0.31 -14.81
N GLY A 51 6.06 -0.19 -14.40
CA GLY A 51 5.07 -1.23 -14.64
C GLY A 51 3.66 -0.80 -14.27
N THR A 52 2.76 -1.78 -14.25
CA THR A 52 1.35 -1.57 -13.88
C THR A 52 0.94 -2.46 -12.74
N SER A 53 -0.10 -2.06 -12.02
CA SER A 53 -0.74 -2.91 -11.03
C SER A 53 -2.26 -2.82 -11.14
N VAL A 54 -2.94 -3.84 -10.61
CA VAL A 54 -4.37 -3.78 -10.35
C VAL A 54 -4.60 -4.05 -8.88
N VAL A 55 -5.10 -3.04 -8.16
CA VAL A 55 -5.45 -3.09 -6.75
C VAL A 55 -6.92 -3.49 -6.62
N THR A 56 -7.22 -4.43 -5.73
CA THR A 56 -8.59 -4.84 -5.35
C THR A 56 -8.78 -4.55 -3.87
N PHE A 57 -9.67 -3.61 -3.56
CA PHE A 57 -10.00 -3.22 -2.20
C PHE A 57 -10.98 -4.23 -1.57
N SER A 58 -11.10 -4.19 -0.24
CA SER A 58 -12.03 -5.05 0.51
C SER A 58 -13.50 -4.87 0.15
N ASP A 59 -13.88 -3.71 -0.39
CA ASP A 59 -15.23 -3.44 -0.91
C ASP A 59 -15.46 -4.05 -2.32
N GLY A 60 -14.45 -4.72 -2.88
CA GLY A 60 -14.47 -5.29 -4.23
C GLY A 60 -14.15 -4.29 -5.33
N SER A 61 -14.01 -2.99 -5.01
CA SER A 61 -13.60 -1.99 -6.00
C SER A 61 -12.19 -2.26 -6.51
N ARG A 62 -11.96 -1.96 -7.78
CA ARG A 62 -10.68 -2.19 -8.46
C ARG A 62 -10.12 -0.90 -9.02
N VAL A 63 -8.81 -0.74 -8.92
CA VAL A 63 -8.09 0.42 -9.46
C VAL A 63 -6.87 -0.09 -10.22
N SER A 64 -6.74 0.37 -11.46
CA SER A 64 -5.53 0.15 -12.26
C SER A 64 -4.55 1.29 -12.03
N GLU A 65 -3.29 0.96 -11.81
CA GLU A 65 -2.26 1.93 -11.45
C GLU A 65 -1.03 1.75 -12.32
N ASN A 66 -0.31 2.86 -12.55
CA ASN A 66 1.06 2.82 -13.03
C ASN A 66 2.00 2.99 -11.83
N TRP A 67 3.12 2.28 -11.85
CA TRP A 67 4.17 2.43 -10.85
C TRP A 67 5.54 2.56 -11.47
N THR A 68 6.41 3.23 -10.72
CA THR A 68 7.84 3.37 -11.00
C THR A 68 8.59 3.01 -9.73
N CYS A 69 9.56 2.13 -9.82
CA CYS A 69 10.41 1.70 -8.72
C CYS A 69 11.88 1.93 -9.04
N ILE A 70 12.63 2.38 -8.03
CA ILE A 70 14.09 2.28 -8.02
C ILE A 70 14.52 1.26 -6.97
N GLY A 71 15.57 0.50 -7.26
CA GLY A 71 16.09 -0.55 -6.40
C GLY A 71 17.59 -0.44 -6.19
N VAL A 72 18.07 -0.84 -5.01
CA VAL A 72 19.50 -0.99 -4.72
C VAL A 72 19.75 -2.29 -3.94
N SER A 73 20.89 -2.93 -4.16
CA SER A 73 21.31 -4.08 -3.36
C SER A 73 22.16 -3.64 -2.15
N GLN A 74 22.10 -4.44 -1.08
CA GLN A 74 22.97 -4.24 0.08
C GLN A 74 24.22 -5.13 0.02
N PRO A 75 25.36 -4.71 0.62
CA PRO A 75 26.53 -5.55 0.74
C PRO A 75 26.22 -6.89 1.43
N PRO A 76 26.73 -8.04 0.93
CA PRO A 76 26.33 -9.36 1.42
C PRO A 76 26.51 -9.59 2.92
N ASN A 77 27.50 -8.94 3.53
CA ASN A 77 27.93 -9.21 4.90
C ASN A 77 27.32 -8.24 5.94
N ALA A 78 26.43 -7.35 5.51
CA ALA A 78 25.88 -6.28 6.36
C ALA A 78 24.40 -5.96 6.04
N LYS A 79 23.66 -6.95 5.52
CA LYS A 79 22.28 -6.76 5.05
C LYS A 79 21.23 -7.42 5.94
N VAL A 80 20.08 -6.77 6.04
CA VAL A 80 18.82 -7.39 6.52
C VAL A 80 17.95 -7.80 5.34
N PHE A 81 18.04 -7.03 4.24
CA PHE A 81 17.36 -7.29 2.99
C PHE A 81 18.38 -7.33 1.85
N ASP A 82 18.26 -8.30 0.95
CA ASP A 82 19.04 -8.35 -0.28
C ASP A 82 18.90 -7.07 -1.11
N PHE A 83 17.68 -6.52 -1.15
CA PHE A 83 17.35 -5.33 -1.92
C PHE A 83 16.46 -4.37 -1.14
N HIS A 84 16.61 -3.08 -1.42
CA HIS A 84 15.66 -2.05 -1.03
C HIS A 84 15.07 -1.40 -2.27
N PHE A 85 13.75 -1.21 -2.28
CA PHE A 85 13.06 -0.51 -3.34
C PHE A 85 12.30 0.70 -2.82
N ALA A 86 12.29 1.77 -3.61
CA ALA A 86 11.41 2.90 -3.43
C ALA A 86 10.53 3.04 -4.67
N CYS A 87 9.22 2.97 -4.46
CA CYS A 87 8.24 2.97 -5.53
C CYS A 87 7.25 4.12 -5.38
N ASN A 88 6.81 4.66 -6.50
CA ASN A 88 5.64 5.52 -6.58
C ASN A 88 4.56 4.80 -7.39
N SER A 89 3.32 4.89 -6.94
CA SER A 89 2.15 4.41 -7.65
C SER A 89 1.16 5.56 -7.84
N SER A 90 0.48 5.58 -8.98
CA SER A 90 -0.54 6.58 -9.29
C SER A 90 -1.65 6.04 -10.17
N SER A 91 -2.85 6.56 -9.95
CA SER A 91 -4.06 6.34 -10.74
C SER A 91 -5.03 7.50 -10.55
N ASP A 92 -6.21 7.42 -11.17
CA ASP A 92 -7.30 8.38 -10.96
C ASP A 92 -7.82 8.37 -9.51
N ALA A 93 -7.60 7.28 -8.76
CA ALA A 93 -7.97 7.20 -7.35
C ALA A 93 -7.01 8.00 -6.45
N GLY A 94 -5.83 8.38 -6.94
CA GLY A 94 -4.80 9.09 -6.18
C GLY A 94 -3.41 8.49 -6.35
N SER A 95 -2.47 8.94 -5.52
CA SER A 95 -1.08 8.49 -5.55
C SER A 95 -0.54 8.18 -4.16
N TYR A 96 0.45 7.30 -4.11
CA TYR A 96 1.16 6.92 -2.90
C TYR A 96 2.58 6.46 -3.24
N SER A 97 3.43 6.37 -2.22
CA SER A 97 4.75 5.74 -2.30
C SER A 97 4.85 4.53 -1.41
N MET A 98 5.73 3.60 -1.81
CA MET A 98 6.07 2.40 -1.07
C MET A 98 7.58 2.34 -0.87
N ILE A 99 8.03 1.88 0.29
CA ILE A 99 9.41 1.46 0.51
C ILE A 99 9.38 -0.02 0.86
N PHE A 100 10.13 -0.84 0.12
CA PHE A 100 10.27 -2.27 0.38
C PHE A 100 11.68 -2.64 0.80
N GLY A 101 11.78 -3.58 1.73
CA GLY A 101 12.93 -4.46 1.89
C GLY A 101 12.58 -5.85 1.35
N CYS A 102 13.43 -6.41 0.50
CA CYS A 102 13.19 -7.67 -0.19
C CYS A 102 14.34 -8.66 0.01
N ASN A 103 14.00 -9.94 0.08
CA ASN A 103 14.95 -11.05 0.09
C ASN A 103 14.66 -12.01 -1.04
N ASN A 104 15.71 -12.59 -1.62
CA ASN A 104 15.56 -13.72 -2.53
C ASN A 104 15.06 -14.93 -1.74
N ILE A 105 14.08 -15.63 -2.29
CA ILE A 105 13.56 -16.86 -1.69
C ILE A 105 14.46 -18.03 -2.14
N PRO A 106 15.13 -18.75 -1.21
CA PRO A 106 15.99 -19.87 -1.56
C PRO A 106 15.23 -20.94 -2.36
N GLY A 107 15.78 -21.36 -3.49
CA GLY A 107 15.12 -22.31 -4.40
C GLY A 107 13.92 -21.73 -5.17
N GLY A 108 13.61 -20.44 -5.02
CA GLY A 108 12.47 -19.77 -5.63
C GLY A 108 12.67 -19.31 -7.08
N ASN A 109 13.74 -19.73 -7.76
CA ASN A 109 14.02 -19.40 -9.17
C ASN A 109 13.88 -17.90 -9.50
N GLY A 110 14.54 -17.04 -8.71
CA GLY A 110 14.49 -15.58 -8.86
C GLY A 110 13.30 -14.90 -8.17
N MET A 111 12.44 -15.66 -7.48
CA MET A 111 11.37 -15.12 -6.66
C MET A 111 11.93 -14.36 -5.45
N GLN A 112 11.32 -13.22 -5.17
CA GLN A 112 11.63 -12.36 -4.03
C GLN A 112 10.39 -12.24 -3.15
N GLY A 113 10.62 -12.12 -1.84
CA GLY A 113 9.60 -11.76 -0.85
C GLY A 113 9.96 -10.43 -0.22
N CYS A 114 8.99 -9.52 -0.15
CA CYS A 114 9.17 -8.14 0.29
C CYS A 114 8.17 -7.74 1.35
N VAL A 115 8.62 -6.88 2.26
CA VAL A 115 7.79 -6.19 3.25
C VAL A 115 8.12 -4.70 3.21
N GLY A 116 7.13 -3.86 3.47
CA GLY A 116 7.29 -2.44 3.25
C GLY A 116 6.27 -1.55 3.94
N GLY A 117 6.53 -0.25 3.85
CA GLY A 117 5.66 0.81 4.33
C GLY A 117 4.97 1.53 3.18
N LEU A 118 3.79 2.09 3.47
CA LEU A 118 2.98 2.90 2.55
C LEU A 118 2.90 4.35 3.07
N ASN A 119 2.99 5.30 2.14
CA ASN A 119 2.74 6.71 2.40
C ASN A 119 1.83 7.28 1.31
N GLY A 120 0.61 7.64 1.67
CA GLY A 120 -0.38 8.17 0.75
C GLY A 120 -0.24 9.68 0.54
N LYS A 121 -0.32 10.10 -0.72
CA LYS A 121 0.01 11.47 -1.15
C LYS A 121 -1.22 12.25 -1.59
N THR A 122 -2.09 11.65 -2.39
CA THR A 122 -3.25 12.34 -2.99
C THR A 122 -4.46 11.41 -3.08
N GLY A 123 -5.63 12.01 -3.37
CA GLY A 123 -6.88 11.29 -3.62
C GLY A 123 -7.31 10.45 -2.42
N ARG A 124 -7.78 9.23 -2.69
CA ARG A 124 -8.20 8.23 -1.69
C ARG A 124 -7.11 7.93 -0.65
N TYR A 125 -5.84 8.10 -1.01
CA TYR A 125 -4.71 7.78 -0.14
C TYR A 125 -4.23 8.97 0.70
N ALA A 126 -4.71 10.19 0.45
CA ALA A 126 -4.20 11.39 1.12
C ALA A 126 -4.27 11.27 2.65
N GLY A 127 -3.14 11.53 3.32
CA GLY A 127 -3.01 11.48 4.78
C GLY A 127 -2.86 10.08 5.37
N LYS A 128 -2.98 9.02 4.56
CA LYS A 128 -2.88 7.64 5.03
C LYS A 128 -1.43 7.17 5.09
N SER A 129 -1.13 6.35 6.07
CA SER A 129 0.07 5.51 6.11
C SER A 129 -0.32 4.04 6.07
N GLY A 130 0.65 3.13 6.03
CA GLY A 130 0.31 1.72 6.04
C GLY A 130 1.48 0.79 5.90
N ALA A 131 1.16 -0.49 5.74
CA ALA A 131 2.11 -1.55 5.48
C ALA A 131 1.71 -2.30 4.21
N THR A 132 2.71 -2.88 3.55
CA THR A 132 2.53 -3.66 2.33
C THR A 132 3.45 -4.86 2.30
N THR A 133 3.02 -5.91 1.61
CA THR A 133 3.82 -7.09 1.29
C THR A 133 3.78 -7.34 -0.21
N TRP A 134 4.83 -7.93 -0.75
CA TRP A 134 4.88 -8.34 -2.15
C TRP A 134 5.68 -9.63 -2.31
N SER A 135 5.28 -10.46 -3.27
CA SER A 135 6.04 -11.64 -3.69
C SER A 135 5.95 -11.79 -5.20
N GLY A 136 7.09 -12.04 -5.84
CA GLY A 136 7.13 -12.20 -7.29
C GLY A 136 8.52 -12.23 -7.88
N THR A 137 8.59 -12.14 -9.21
CA THR A 137 9.83 -12.19 -10.00
C THR A 137 9.83 -11.07 -11.03
N GLY A 138 10.91 -10.30 -11.11
CA GLY A 138 11.10 -9.26 -12.13
C GLY A 138 9.99 -8.20 -12.14
N GLY A 139 9.51 -7.76 -10.97
CA GLY A 139 8.42 -6.80 -10.83
C GLY A 139 7.02 -7.35 -11.14
N THR A 140 6.90 -8.63 -11.52
CA THR A 140 5.61 -9.32 -11.72
C THR A 140 5.31 -10.20 -10.51
N GLY A 141 4.16 -9.98 -9.87
CA GLY A 141 3.86 -10.65 -8.61
C GLY A 141 2.52 -10.25 -8.01
N THR A 142 2.35 -10.58 -6.74
CA THR A 142 1.16 -10.26 -5.96
C THR A 142 1.56 -9.69 -4.60
N GLY A 143 0.64 -8.93 -4.00
CA GLY A 143 0.89 -8.31 -2.71
C GLY A 143 -0.39 -7.93 -1.98
N THR A 144 -0.21 -7.47 -0.75
CA THR A 144 -1.27 -6.97 0.11
C THR A 144 -0.93 -5.60 0.65
N MET A 145 -1.93 -4.76 0.88
CA MET A 145 -1.81 -3.43 1.45
C MET A 145 -2.75 -3.32 2.64
N GLN A 146 -2.29 -2.62 3.66
CA GLN A 146 -3.04 -2.28 4.85
C GLN A 146 -2.86 -0.79 5.10
N TRP A 147 -3.91 -0.01 4.89
CA TRP A 147 -3.93 1.43 5.14
C TRP A 147 -4.41 1.72 6.55
N THR A 148 -3.75 2.64 7.24
CA THR A 148 -4.20 3.25 8.48
C THR A 148 -4.74 4.65 8.17
N ASP A 149 -5.94 4.93 8.69
CA ASP A 149 -6.58 6.25 8.61
C ASP A 149 -6.01 7.22 9.66
#